data_AF-A0A3S2YGS0-F1
#
_entry.id   AF-A0A3S2YGS0-F1
#
_cell.length_a   1.000
_cell.length_b   1.000
_cell.length_c   1.000
_cell.angle_alpha   90.00
_cell.angle_beta   90.00
_cell.angle_gamma   90.00
#
_symmetry.space_group_name_H-M   'P 1'
#
loop_
_entity.id
_entity.type
_entity.pdbx_description
1 polymer ?
#
loop_
_entity_poly.entity_id
_entity_poly.type
_entity_poly.pdbx_seq_one_letter_code
_entity_poly.pdbx_strand_id
1 'polypeptide(L)'
;MFDLSQSMHNLPRTNKPLRVAVRQLHWFKAAFRAHAAFCGEALACDFAIDDVKLASAFVRWLDSIDRQKPKEKVERREFFQFAPSLVLRELVADMPIKAVCTPARVDAKSAAAFWPEGYVATTFCLTVYAATMDQEFHMDVHVSQMVDNLRSWWSFRENASQDTDYAAGFFQMLLGNEPNWWMPSNFSARTRSADDVDNVEAVTPPN
;
A
#
# COMPACT_ATOMS: atom_id res chain seq x y z
N MET A 1 -9.64 15.43 -0.13
CA MET A 1 -10.20 14.07 -0.20
C MET A 1 -9.43 13.34 -1.25
N PHE A 2 -8.93 12.14 -0.95
CA PHE A 2 -8.21 11.33 -1.91
C PHE A 2 -9.13 10.91 -3.08
N ASP A 3 -8.77 11.29 -4.31
CA ASP A 3 -9.47 10.87 -5.53
C ASP A 3 -8.68 9.74 -6.21
N LEU A 4 -9.15 8.51 -6.01
CA LEU A 4 -8.53 7.31 -6.54
C LEU A 4 -8.62 7.26 -8.07
N SER A 5 -9.77 7.63 -8.64
CA SER A 5 -9.98 7.61 -10.08
C SER A 5 -9.03 8.57 -10.78
N GLN A 6 -8.91 9.81 -10.30
CA GLN A 6 -7.97 10.77 -10.88
C GLN A 6 -6.51 10.29 -10.77
N SER A 7 -6.15 9.70 -9.63
CA SER A 7 -4.80 9.15 -9.40
C SER A 7 -4.45 8.03 -10.39
N MET A 8 -5.41 7.14 -10.69
CA MET A 8 -5.21 6.03 -11.64
C MET A 8 -4.91 6.52 -13.06
N HIS A 9 -5.57 7.60 -13.51
CA HIS A 9 -5.33 8.19 -14.83
C HIS A 9 -3.92 8.76 -15.00
N ASN A 10 -3.23 9.06 -13.90
CA ASN A 10 -1.88 9.61 -13.91
C ASN A 10 -0.78 8.53 -13.98
N LEU A 11 -1.14 7.23 -13.95
CA LEU A 11 -0.15 6.17 -14.09
C LEU A 11 0.45 6.15 -15.52
N PRO A 12 1.76 5.85 -15.66
CA PRO A 12 2.39 5.75 -16.96
C PRO A 12 1.75 4.63 -17.81
N ARG A 13 1.53 4.93 -19.09
CA ARG A 13 1.03 3.95 -20.05
C ARG A 13 2.00 2.77 -20.18
N THR A 14 1.44 1.59 -20.41
CA THR A 14 2.18 0.35 -20.64
C THR A 14 1.46 -0.47 -21.71
N ASN A 15 2.22 -1.20 -22.53
CA ASN A 15 1.69 -2.18 -23.48
C ASN A 15 1.58 -3.60 -22.88
N LYS A 16 2.05 -3.77 -21.63
CA LYS A 16 1.93 -5.00 -20.85
C LYS A 16 0.87 -4.84 -19.79
N PRO A 17 0.25 -5.94 -19.32
CA PRO A 17 -0.61 -5.91 -18.14
C PRO A 17 0.07 -5.23 -16.95
N LEU A 18 -0.66 -4.40 -16.19
CA LEU A 18 -0.12 -3.63 -15.07
C LEU A 18 0.60 -4.50 -14.04
N ARG A 19 0.07 -5.70 -13.74
CA ARG A 19 0.73 -6.68 -12.84
C ARG A 19 2.15 -7.07 -13.28
N VAL A 20 2.45 -6.96 -14.58
CA VAL A 20 3.78 -7.22 -15.16
C VAL A 20 4.59 -5.93 -15.17
N ALA A 21 3.99 -4.82 -15.60
CA ALA A 21 4.64 -3.51 -15.68
C ALA A 21 5.16 -3.03 -14.32
N VAL A 22 4.35 -3.18 -13.26
CA VAL A 22 4.71 -2.79 -11.89
C VAL A 22 5.95 -3.53 -11.37
N ARG A 23 6.22 -4.74 -11.87
CA ARG A 23 7.41 -5.54 -11.52
C ARG A 23 8.62 -5.20 -12.40
N GLN A 24 8.56 -4.12 -13.19
CA GLN A 24 9.68 -3.60 -13.96
C GLN A 24 10.17 -2.31 -13.32
N LEU A 25 11.44 -2.28 -12.89
CA LEU A 25 12.00 -1.15 -12.13
C LEU A 25 11.82 0.19 -12.87
N HIS A 26 12.04 0.23 -14.18
CA HIS A 26 11.89 1.47 -14.96
C HIS A 26 10.45 2.03 -14.90
N TRP A 27 9.44 1.15 -15.03
CA TRP A 27 8.05 1.54 -14.99
C TRP A 27 7.64 1.92 -13.57
N PHE A 28 8.07 1.15 -12.56
CA PHE A 28 7.82 1.45 -11.15
C PHE A 28 8.36 2.83 -10.76
N LYS A 29 9.60 3.15 -11.14
CA LYS A 29 10.20 4.46 -10.89
C LYS A 29 9.46 5.58 -11.62
N ALA A 30 9.09 5.36 -12.88
CA ALA A 30 8.32 6.34 -13.64
C ALA A 30 6.95 6.59 -13.00
N ALA A 31 6.26 5.54 -12.56
CA ALA A 31 4.95 5.61 -11.93
C ALA A 31 5.02 6.33 -10.58
N PHE A 32 6.02 6.00 -9.75
CA PHE A 32 6.21 6.66 -8.46
C PHE A 32 6.48 8.16 -8.63
N ARG A 33 7.33 8.55 -9.60
CA ARG A 33 7.60 9.97 -9.88
C ARG A 33 6.38 10.71 -10.42
N ALA A 34 5.64 10.11 -11.35
CA ALA A 34 4.41 10.69 -11.88
C ALA A 34 3.39 10.92 -10.75
N HIS A 35 3.22 9.93 -9.87
CA HIS A 35 2.34 10.02 -8.71
C HIS A 35 2.79 11.10 -7.72
N ALA A 36 4.08 11.16 -7.39
CA ALA A 36 4.63 12.18 -6.51
C ALA A 36 4.46 13.60 -7.08
N ALA A 37 4.65 13.79 -8.39
CA ALA A 37 4.42 15.07 -9.06
C ALA A 37 2.94 15.48 -9.00
N PHE A 38 2.03 14.54 -9.29
CA PHE A 38 0.58 14.77 -9.18
C PHE A 38 0.15 15.16 -7.76
N CYS A 39 0.64 14.43 -6.74
CA CYS A 39 0.42 14.81 -5.35
C CYS A 39 1.05 16.19 -5.06
N GLY A 40 2.24 16.48 -5.57
CA GLY A 40 2.92 17.76 -5.38
C GLY A 40 2.12 18.95 -5.91
N GLU A 41 1.52 18.82 -7.09
CA GLU A 41 0.62 19.83 -7.66
C GLU A 41 -0.62 20.06 -6.78
N ALA A 42 -1.24 18.98 -6.30
CA ALA A 42 -2.41 19.05 -5.43
C ALA A 42 -2.10 19.68 -4.06
N LEU A 43 -0.91 19.39 -3.52
CA LEU A 43 -0.46 19.87 -2.20
C LEU A 43 0.22 21.25 -2.25
N ALA A 44 0.60 21.71 -3.44
CA ALA A 44 1.60 22.77 -3.64
C ALA A 44 2.88 22.47 -2.82
N CYS A 45 3.43 21.29 -3.04
CA CYS A 45 4.62 20.79 -2.37
C CYS A 45 5.54 20.07 -3.36
N ASP A 46 6.81 20.45 -3.42
CA ASP A 46 7.79 19.71 -4.21
C ASP A 46 8.33 18.51 -3.42
N PHE A 47 8.66 17.44 -4.14
CA PHE A 47 9.21 16.22 -3.56
C PHE A 47 10.57 15.87 -4.20
N ALA A 48 11.57 15.65 -3.35
CA ALA A 48 12.83 15.04 -3.75
C ALA A 48 12.73 13.52 -3.62
N ILE A 49 13.13 12.79 -4.66
CA ILE A 49 13.10 11.32 -4.69
C ILE A 49 14.53 10.78 -4.75
N ASP A 50 14.87 9.91 -3.80
CA ASP A 50 16.10 9.15 -3.78
C ASP A 50 15.94 7.87 -4.60
N ASP A 51 16.54 7.88 -5.78
CA ASP A 51 16.47 6.79 -6.75
C ASP A 51 17.13 5.49 -6.32
N VAL A 52 18.11 5.57 -5.41
CA VAL A 52 18.83 4.41 -4.87
C VAL A 52 17.95 3.73 -3.83
N LYS A 53 17.38 4.50 -2.90
CA LYS A 53 16.41 3.97 -1.92
C LYS A 53 15.17 3.40 -2.59
N LEU A 54 14.63 4.08 -3.61
CA LEU A 54 13.46 3.60 -4.34
C LEU A 54 13.73 2.26 -5.03
N ALA A 55 14.91 2.10 -5.63
CA ALA A 55 15.32 0.84 -6.25
C ALA A 55 15.54 -0.27 -5.21
N SER A 56 16.16 0.05 -4.06
CA SER A 56 16.35 -0.91 -2.96
C SER A 56 15.02 -1.41 -2.39
N ALA A 57 14.06 -0.51 -2.13
CA ALA A 57 12.72 -0.87 -1.69
C ALA A 57 12.00 -1.76 -2.71
N PHE A 58 12.11 -1.44 -4.00
CA PHE A 58 11.56 -2.25 -5.07
C PHE A 58 12.12 -3.68 -5.10
N VAL A 59 13.44 -3.85 -4.95
CA VAL A 59 14.09 -5.18 -4.94
C VAL A 59 13.63 -5.99 -3.73
N ARG A 60 13.64 -5.40 -2.53
CA ARG A 60 13.17 -6.09 -1.31
C ARG A 60 11.69 -6.48 -1.38
N TRP A 61 10.89 -5.68 -2.07
CA TRP A 61 9.49 -6.00 -2.32
C TRP A 61 9.33 -7.21 -3.25
N LEU A 62 10.08 -7.27 -4.36
CA LEU A 62 10.05 -8.45 -5.24
C LEU A 62 10.50 -9.72 -4.52
N ASP A 63 11.58 -9.64 -3.74
CA ASP A 63 12.04 -10.76 -2.91
C ASP A 63 10.97 -11.20 -1.90
N SER A 64 10.25 -10.25 -1.30
CA SER A 64 9.16 -10.54 -0.36
C SER A 64 7.97 -11.20 -1.05
N ILE A 65 7.64 -10.80 -2.28
CA ILE A 65 6.62 -11.48 -3.08
C ILE A 65 7.03 -12.92 -3.36
N ASP A 66 8.26 -13.14 -3.82
CA ASP A 66 8.71 -14.46 -4.25
C ASP A 66 8.81 -15.45 -3.07
N ARG A 67 9.11 -14.96 -1.86
CA ARG A 67 9.09 -15.76 -0.62
C ARG A 67 7.69 -16.14 -0.14
N GLN A 68 6.68 -15.33 -0.42
CA GLN A 68 5.32 -15.49 0.14
C GLN A 68 4.28 -15.96 -0.88
N LYS A 69 4.66 -16.09 -2.15
CA LYS A 69 3.76 -16.47 -3.23
C LYS A 69 3.09 -17.82 -2.94
N PRO A 70 1.75 -17.91 -2.97
CA PRO A 70 1.05 -19.16 -2.71
C PRO A 70 1.35 -20.20 -3.79
N LYS A 71 1.36 -21.47 -3.39
CA LYS A 71 1.48 -22.62 -4.30
C LYS A 71 0.14 -22.91 -4.97
N GLU A 72 -0.94 -22.77 -4.21
CA GLU A 72 -2.28 -23.08 -4.68
C GLU A 72 -2.86 -21.96 -5.54
N LYS A 73 -3.63 -22.33 -6.57
CA LYS A 73 -4.27 -21.34 -7.45
C LYS A 73 -5.38 -20.56 -6.76
N VAL A 74 -6.05 -21.18 -5.77
CA VAL A 74 -7.20 -20.59 -5.05
C VAL A 74 -6.78 -19.36 -4.23
N GLU A 75 -5.60 -19.40 -3.61
CA GLU A 75 -5.07 -18.31 -2.78
C GLU A 75 -4.51 -17.13 -3.59
N ARG A 76 -4.42 -17.25 -4.92
CA ARG A 76 -3.80 -16.21 -5.76
C ARG A 76 -4.52 -14.88 -5.62
N ARG A 77 -5.85 -14.87 -5.66
CA ARG A 77 -6.63 -13.63 -5.58
C ARG A 77 -6.37 -12.90 -4.27
N GLU A 78 -6.39 -13.62 -3.16
CA GLU A 78 -6.09 -13.06 -1.84
C GLU A 78 -4.64 -12.55 -1.76
N PHE A 79 -3.70 -13.27 -2.35
CA PHE A 79 -2.33 -12.82 -2.43
C PHE A 79 -2.18 -11.53 -3.25
N PHE A 80 -2.97 -11.34 -4.31
CA PHE A 80 -3.01 -10.08 -5.08
C PHE A 80 -3.51 -8.91 -4.23
N GLN A 81 -4.45 -9.15 -3.30
CA GLN A 81 -4.93 -8.14 -2.36
C GLN A 81 -3.92 -7.85 -1.24
N PHE A 82 -3.10 -8.84 -0.90
CA PHE A 82 -2.07 -8.72 0.13
C PHE A 82 -0.78 -8.08 -0.38
N ALA A 83 -0.28 -8.47 -1.54
CA ALA A 83 1.04 -8.08 -2.05
C ALA A 83 1.35 -6.56 -2.08
N PRO A 84 0.38 -5.64 -2.27
CA PRO A 84 0.67 -4.21 -2.21
C PRO A 84 1.00 -3.70 -0.79
N SER A 85 0.61 -4.43 0.26
CA SER A 85 0.98 -4.10 1.65
C SER A 85 2.49 -4.22 1.86
N LEU A 86 3.12 -5.18 1.18
CA LEU A 86 4.57 -5.42 1.24
C LEU A 86 5.36 -4.28 0.63
N VAL A 87 4.92 -3.70 -0.50
CA VAL A 87 5.63 -2.56 -1.09
C VAL A 87 5.51 -1.32 -0.21
N LEU A 88 4.35 -1.09 0.42
CA LEU A 88 4.23 0.03 1.35
C LEU A 88 5.20 -0.11 2.52
N ARG A 89 5.34 -1.30 3.11
CA ARG A 89 6.35 -1.57 4.13
C ARG A 89 7.74 -1.16 3.66
N GLU A 90 8.16 -1.60 2.48
CA GLU A 90 9.51 -1.30 1.98
C GLU A 90 9.73 0.19 1.70
N LEU A 91 8.70 0.88 1.19
CA LEU A 91 8.75 2.32 0.96
C LEU A 91 8.82 3.10 2.28
N VAL A 92 8.06 2.68 3.29
CA VAL A 92 8.06 3.33 4.62
C VAL A 92 9.37 3.09 5.36
N ALA A 93 9.96 1.90 5.21
CA ALA A 93 11.24 1.55 5.84
C ALA A 93 12.40 2.45 5.39
N ASP A 94 12.58 2.65 4.07
CA ASP A 94 13.69 3.47 3.56
C ASP A 94 13.34 4.94 3.36
N MET A 95 12.04 5.25 3.25
CA MET A 95 11.47 6.54 2.88
C MET A 95 12.21 7.20 1.70
N PRO A 96 11.99 6.73 0.45
CA PRO A 96 12.72 7.20 -0.72
C PRO A 96 12.26 8.58 -1.22
N ILE A 97 11.34 9.23 -0.52
CA ILE A 97 10.76 10.52 -0.89
C ILE A 97 10.88 11.49 0.28
N LYS A 98 11.08 12.77 -0.01
CA LYS A 98 11.15 13.83 1.00
C LYS A 98 10.45 15.08 0.50
N ALA A 99 9.59 15.68 1.30
CA ALA A 99 9.01 16.99 1.01
C ALA A 99 10.11 18.06 1.08
N VAL A 100 10.19 18.89 0.05
CA VAL A 100 11.15 20.00 -0.04
C VAL A 100 10.61 21.26 0.64
N CYS A 101 9.28 21.39 0.72
CA CYS A 101 8.60 22.47 1.40
C CYS A 101 7.35 21.96 2.13
N THR A 102 6.79 22.80 3.00
CA THR A 102 5.53 22.49 3.66
C THR A 102 4.38 22.59 2.66
N PRO A 103 3.43 21.63 2.61
CA PRO A 103 2.22 21.74 1.78
C PRO A 103 1.44 23.03 2.06
N ALA A 104 1.08 23.75 1.00
CA ALA A 104 0.45 25.07 1.09
C ALA A 104 -1.02 25.10 0.63
N ARG A 105 -1.49 24.09 -0.12
CA ARG A 105 -2.85 24.05 -0.70
C ARG A 105 -3.83 23.11 0.00
N VAL A 106 -3.46 22.56 1.14
CA VAL A 106 -4.29 21.65 1.92
C VAL A 106 -4.51 22.16 3.34
N ASP A 107 -5.57 21.68 3.97
CA ASP A 107 -5.78 21.89 5.41
C ASP A 107 -4.55 21.38 6.17
N ALA A 108 -4.00 22.23 7.04
CA ALA A 108 -2.88 21.89 7.92
C ALA A 108 -3.21 20.71 8.85
N LYS A 109 -4.49 20.41 9.08
CA LYS A 109 -4.98 19.25 9.84
C LYS A 109 -5.29 18.03 8.96
N SER A 110 -4.90 18.04 7.68
CA SER A 110 -5.04 16.88 6.80
C SER A 110 -3.89 15.88 7.00
N ALA A 111 -4.16 14.63 6.67
CA ALA A 111 -3.14 13.57 6.59
C ALA A 111 -1.96 13.95 5.69
N ALA A 112 -2.26 14.53 4.53
CA ALA A 112 -1.26 14.91 3.53
C ALA A 112 -0.39 16.09 3.98
N ALA A 113 -0.90 16.99 4.82
CA ALA A 113 -0.09 18.05 5.45
C ALA A 113 0.77 17.50 6.60
N PHE A 114 0.24 16.55 7.37
CA PHE A 114 0.90 15.99 8.56
C PHE A 114 2.11 15.12 8.22
N TRP A 115 1.98 14.25 7.22
CA TRP A 115 3.08 13.40 6.75
C TRP A 115 3.03 13.23 5.23
N PRO A 116 3.50 14.25 4.49
CA PRO A 116 3.41 14.28 3.03
C PRO A 116 4.07 13.06 2.38
N GLU A 117 5.24 12.65 2.88
CA GLU A 117 6.00 11.52 2.35
C GLU A 117 5.23 10.19 2.49
N GLY A 118 4.73 9.90 3.69
CA GLY A 118 3.91 8.72 3.94
C GLY A 118 2.61 8.76 3.14
N TYR A 119 2.03 9.94 2.96
CA TYR A 119 0.81 10.14 2.17
C TYR A 119 1.02 9.77 0.71
N VAL A 120 2.10 10.26 0.09
CA VAL A 120 2.46 9.92 -1.29
C VAL A 120 2.75 8.43 -1.43
N ALA A 121 3.54 7.84 -0.53
CA ALA A 121 3.88 6.41 -0.59
C ALA A 121 2.62 5.51 -0.46
N THR A 122 1.73 5.82 0.48
CA THR A 122 0.50 5.05 0.70
C THR A 122 -0.47 5.18 -0.47
N THR A 123 -0.75 6.41 -0.92
CA THR A 123 -1.69 6.65 -2.02
C THR A 123 -1.17 6.12 -3.36
N PHE A 124 0.15 6.10 -3.56
CA PHE A 124 0.76 5.43 -4.71
C PHE A 124 0.44 3.93 -4.71
N CYS A 125 0.66 3.24 -3.58
CA CYS A 125 0.34 1.82 -3.45
C CYS A 125 -1.15 1.53 -3.68
N LEU A 126 -2.04 2.38 -3.15
CA LEU A 126 -3.50 2.28 -3.38
C LEU A 126 -3.84 2.46 -4.86
N THR A 127 -3.24 3.44 -5.53
CA THR A 127 -3.49 3.76 -6.93
C THR A 127 -3.06 2.61 -7.86
N VAL A 128 -1.86 2.09 -7.65
CA VAL A 128 -1.35 0.95 -8.43
C VAL A 128 -2.16 -0.31 -8.16
N TYR A 129 -2.56 -0.55 -6.90
CA TYR A 129 -3.43 -1.65 -6.53
C TYR A 129 -4.78 -1.56 -7.24
N ALA A 130 -5.47 -0.42 -7.13
CA ALA A 130 -6.78 -0.22 -7.74
C ALA A 130 -6.74 -0.39 -9.27
N ALA A 131 -5.75 0.22 -9.94
CA ALA A 131 -5.58 0.04 -11.38
C ALA A 131 -5.29 -1.41 -11.78
N THR A 132 -4.55 -2.14 -10.95
CA THR A 132 -4.30 -3.57 -11.19
C THR A 132 -5.57 -4.39 -10.97
N MET A 133 -6.37 -4.11 -9.94
CA MET A 133 -7.60 -4.85 -9.65
C MET A 133 -8.69 -4.62 -10.70
N ASP A 134 -8.85 -3.39 -11.17
CA ASP A 134 -9.75 -3.05 -12.26
C ASP A 134 -9.35 -3.80 -13.56
N GLN A 135 -8.06 -3.77 -13.92
CA GLN A 135 -7.57 -4.40 -15.14
C GLN A 135 -7.55 -5.94 -15.11
N GLU A 136 -7.35 -6.56 -13.94
CA GLU A 136 -7.23 -8.03 -13.82
C GLU A 136 -8.55 -8.72 -13.45
N PHE A 137 -9.40 -8.04 -12.70
CA PHE A 137 -10.61 -8.64 -12.10
C PHE A 137 -11.88 -7.83 -12.36
N HIS A 138 -11.81 -6.68 -13.04
CA HIS A 138 -12.94 -5.76 -13.21
C HIS A 138 -13.61 -5.41 -11.87
N MET A 139 -12.76 -5.17 -10.86
CA MET A 139 -13.18 -4.90 -9.49
C MET A 139 -12.88 -3.45 -9.13
N ASP A 140 -13.94 -2.74 -8.72
CA ASP A 140 -13.80 -1.45 -8.07
C ASP A 140 -13.19 -1.62 -6.68
N VAL A 141 -12.14 -0.84 -6.39
CA VAL A 141 -11.51 -0.81 -5.08
C VAL A 141 -12.13 0.27 -4.23
N HIS A 142 -12.75 -0.13 -3.13
CA HIS A 142 -13.19 0.79 -2.09
C HIS A 142 -12.05 1.06 -1.10
N VAL A 143 -11.71 2.33 -0.90
CA VAL A 143 -10.73 2.78 0.08
C VAL A 143 -11.45 3.37 1.28
N SER A 144 -11.10 2.88 2.47
CA SER A 144 -11.64 3.38 3.73
C SER A 144 -11.41 4.88 3.90
N GLN A 145 -12.39 5.58 4.50
CA GLN A 145 -12.27 7.00 4.90
C GLN A 145 -11.09 7.26 5.85
N MET A 146 -10.52 6.19 6.43
CA MET A 146 -9.28 6.24 7.19
C MET A 146 -8.13 6.91 6.41
N VAL A 147 -8.12 6.85 5.08
CA VAL A 147 -7.12 7.52 4.23
C VAL A 147 -7.09 9.05 4.43
N ASP A 148 -8.21 9.66 4.80
CA ASP A 148 -8.32 11.10 5.05
C ASP A 148 -8.36 11.45 6.57
N ASN A 149 -8.28 10.45 7.46
CA ASN A 149 -8.41 10.65 8.91
C ASN A 149 -7.06 10.93 9.60
N LEU A 150 -6.81 12.19 10.01
CA LEU A 150 -5.55 12.59 10.65
C LEU A 150 -5.13 11.72 11.85
N ARG A 151 -6.08 11.28 12.69
CA ARG A 151 -5.75 10.46 13.89
C ARG A 151 -5.18 9.10 13.50
N SER A 152 -5.73 8.48 12.46
CA SER A 152 -5.19 7.23 11.92
C SER A 152 -3.78 7.41 11.38
N TRP A 153 -3.48 8.55 10.74
CA TRP A 153 -2.14 8.87 10.25
C TRP A 153 -1.11 9.11 11.36
N TRP A 154 -1.53 9.71 12.47
CA TRP A 154 -0.68 9.81 13.67
C TRP A 154 -0.27 8.44 14.17
N SER A 155 -1.25 7.57 14.42
CA SER A 155 -1.00 6.20 14.88
C SER A 155 -0.15 5.41 13.88
N PHE A 156 -0.43 5.54 12.59
CA PHE A 156 0.34 4.89 11.55
C PHE A 156 1.82 5.33 11.58
N ARG A 157 2.09 6.64 11.55
CA ARG A 157 3.46 7.17 11.54
C ARG A 157 4.23 6.76 12.80
N GLU A 158 3.59 6.83 13.95
CA GLU A 158 4.17 6.43 15.23
C GLU A 158 4.55 4.95 15.22
N ASN A 159 3.59 4.07 14.92
CA ASN A 159 3.82 2.63 14.93
C ASN A 159 4.83 2.20 13.85
N ALA A 160 4.74 2.75 12.64
CA ALA A 160 5.65 2.42 11.55
C ALA A 160 7.10 2.88 11.81
N SER A 161 7.30 3.90 12.67
CA SER A 161 8.64 4.31 13.10
C SER A 161 9.28 3.34 14.10
N GLN A 162 8.47 2.56 14.81
CA GLN A 162 8.93 1.53 15.75
C GLN A 162 9.11 0.19 15.03
N ASP A 163 8.12 -0.20 14.23
CA ASP A 163 8.14 -1.42 13.44
C ASP A 163 7.46 -1.19 12.09
N THR A 164 8.25 -1.32 11.03
CA THR A 164 7.79 -1.08 9.66
C THR A 164 6.70 -2.06 9.21
N ASP A 165 6.58 -3.24 9.82
CA ASP A 165 5.51 -4.19 9.48
C ASP A 165 4.12 -3.62 9.74
N TYR A 166 3.96 -2.63 10.63
CA TYR A 166 2.70 -1.92 10.81
C TYR A 166 2.20 -1.24 9.53
N ALA A 167 3.09 -0.86 8.61
CA ALA A 167 2.69 -0.30 7.33
C ALA A 167 1.92 -1.32 6.48
N ALA A 168 2.28 -2.60 6.54
CA ALA A 168 1.55 -3.64 5.85
C ALA A 168 0.14 -3.83 6.46
N GLY A 169 0.02 -3.79 7.80
CA GLY A 169 -1.26 -3.86 8.49
C GLY A 169 -2.17 -2.67 8.21
N PHE A 170 -1.61 -1.45 8.28
CA PHE A 170 -2.34 -0.21 7.98
C PHE A 170 -2.89 -0.21 6.55
N PHE A 171 -2.10 -0.66 5.57
CA PHE A 171 -2.56 -0.77 4.19
C PHE A 171 -3.75 -1.73 4.05
N GLN A 172 -3.74 -2.85 4.76
CA GLN A 172 -4.83 -3.82 4.76
C GLN A 172 -6.13 -3.23 5.31
N MET A 173 -6.04 -2.44 6.40
CA MET A 173 -7.20 -1.71 6.94
C MET A 173 -7.76 -0.66 5.96
N LEU A 174 -6.90 0.01 5.18
CA LEU A 174 -7.36 0.94 4.14
C LEU A 174 -8.21 0.24 3.07
N LEU A 175 -7.95 -1.04 2.83
CA LEU A 175 -8.70 -1.89 1.92
C LEU A 175 -9.86 -2.65 2.60
N GLY A 176 -10.18 -2.32 3.86
CA GLY A 176 -11.28 -2.95 4.61
C GLY A 176 -10.98 -4.34 5.15
N ASN A 177 -9.71 -4.77 5.18
CA ASN A 177 -9.32 -6.05 5.75
C ASN A 177 -8.89 -5.92 7.21
N GLU A 178 -9.06 -6.98 7.98
CA GLU A 178 -8.50 -7.11 9.32
C GLU A 178 -7.09 -7.71 9.25
N PRO A 179 -6.03 -6.95 9.59
CA PRO A 179 -4.67 -7.47 9.57
C PRO A 179 -4.39 -8.36 10.79
N ASN A 180 -3.57 -9.39 10.60
CA ASN A 180 -2.95 -10.10 11.71
C ASN A 180 -1.82 -9.24 12.31
N TRP A 181 -2.07 -8.56 13.43
CA TRP A 181 -1.10 -7.64 14.04
C TRP A 181 0.17 -8.30 14.58
N TRP A 182 0.18 -9.60 14.81
CA TRP A 182 1.40 -10.33 15.18
C TRP A 182 2.33 -10.55 13.98
N MET A 183 1.77 -10.70 12.79
CA MET A 183 2.53 -10.91 11.55
C MET A 183 1.89 -10.17 10.38
N PRO A 184 1.85 -8.82 10.39
CA PRO A 184 1.08 -8.05 9.40
C PRO A 184 1.61 -8.20 7.97
N SER A 185 2.90 -8.55 7.85
CA SER A 185 3.62 -8.71 6.61
C SER A 185 3.76 -10.18 6.15
N ASN A 186 3.04 -11.12 6.79
CA ASN A 186 3.05 -12.54 6.44
C ASN A 186 1.70 -13.01 5.88
N PHE A 187 1.68 -13.36 4.59
CA PHE A 187 0.48 -13.82 3.90
C PHE A 187 -0.13 -15.09 4.51
N SER A 188 0.69 -16.12 4.81
CA SER A 188 0.19 -17.38 5.36
C SER A 188 -0.40 -17.24 6.77
N ALA A 189 0.04 -16.23 7.53
CA ALA A 189 -0.51 -15.93 8.85
C ALA A 189 -1.84 -15.17 8.77
N ARG A 190 -2.08 -14.43 7.68
CA ARG A 190 -3.35 -13.76 7.41
C ARG A 190 -4.46 -14.74 7.06
N THR A 191 -4.19 -15.73 6.20
CA THR A 191 -5.20 -16.70 5.77
C THR A 191 -5.60 -17.65 6.90
N ARG A 192 -4.64 -18.10 7.73
CA ARG A 192 -4.92 -18.97 8.88
C ARG A 192 -5.84 -18.33 9.93
N SER A 193 -5.73 -17.03 10.17
CA SER A 193 -6.61 -16.35 11.13
C SER A 193 -8.07 -16.28 10.69
N ALA A 194 -8.38 -16.41 9.39
CA ALA A 194 -9.76 -16.45 8.90
C ALA A 194 -10.38 -17.85 9.05
N ASP A 195 -9.61 -18.92 8.80
CA ASP A 195 -10.11 -20.30 8.88
C ASP A 195 -10.20 -20.86 10.32
N ASP A 196 -9.35 -20.37 11.25
CA ASP A 196 -9.32 -20.88 12.64
C ASP A 196 -10.47 -20.35 13.52
N VAL A 197 -11.21 -19.32 13.11
CA VAL A 197 -12.33 -18.76 13.91
C VAL A 197 -13.63 -19.55 13.68
N ASP A 198 -13.83 -20.12 12.48
CA ASP A 198 -15.02 -20.93 12.16
C ASP A 198 -14.92 -22.39 12.66
N ASN A 199 -13.72 -22.87 13.03
CA ASN A 199 -13.50 -24.26 13.43
C ASN A 199 -13.51 -24.51 14.96
N VAL A 200 -13.53 -23.45 15.78
CA VAL A 200 -13.48 -23.57 17.25
C VAL A 200 -14.88 -23.63 17.89
N GLU A 201 -15.94 -23.15 17.23
CA GLU A 201 -17.31 -23.24 17.76
C GLU A 201 -17.99 -24.61 17.54
N ALA A 202 -17.38 -25.54 16.81
CA ALA A 202 -17.98 -26.85 16.49
C ALA A 202 -17.66 -27.99 17.47
N VAL A 203 -16.98 -27.73 18.60
CA VAL A 203 -16.70 -28.76 19.61
C VAL A 203 -17.55 -28.53 20.86
N THR A 204 -18.79 -29.01 20.82
CA THR A 204 -19.62 -29.19 22.02
C THR A 204 -19.00 -30.28 22.92
N PRO A 205 -18.99 -30.11 24.26
CA PRO A 205 -18.49 -31.14 25.16
C PRO A 205 -19.46 -32.34 25.23
N PRO A 206 -18.97 -33.57 25.39
CA PRO A 206 -19.84 -34.73 25.63
C PRO A 206 -20.42 -34.70 27.06
N ASN A 207 -21.64 -35.26 27.17
CA ASN A 207 -22.49 -35.40 28.35
C ASN A 207 -21.80 -35.89 29.64
#